data_AF-A0A8J8T1M9-F1
#
_entry.id   AF-A0A8J8T1M9-F1
#
_cell.length_a   1.000
_cell.length_b   1.000
_cell.length_c   1.000
_cell.angle_alpha   90.00
_cell.angle_beta   90.00
_cell.angle_gamma   90.00
#
_symmetry.space_group_name_H-M   'P 1'
#
loop_
_entity.id
_entity.type
_entity.pdbx_description
1 polymer ?
#
loop_
_entity_poly.entity_id
_entity_poly.type
_entity_poly.pdbx_seq_one_letter_code
_entity_poly.pdbx_strand_id
1 'polypeptide(L)'
;MLFVAVLTNICENSLVYFLTPWFEKICREQTDMEARKSRTKKALKNIFKGIYQLSTSILAYVMLKDTYIMPPILGGNGALSDHLKDFPYWEHPPLYTVFYMTCFGYNVAGLVQELFFEDWKRYDFVEMLFHHVVTVYLIGFSFLGSFFIGAPILLIHNASDTLISFTRSWNESKYYSNAFYLFVASVVVWLYTRCFVFPQIVYVSIFQTHHELVPPLLFILFRFCLISLQLLHIYWTFLIFKMIHARLFLGVTDDLIQRNKLSEKDQQLLNGPADNGDEKKKKRE
;
A
#
# COMPACT_ATOMS: atom_id res chain seq x y z
N MET A 1 15.24 -11.47 -7.20
CA MET A 1 13.87 -10.96 -7.46
C MET A 1 12.88 -12.07 -7.75
N LEU A 2 12.97 -12.77 -8.90
CA LEU A 2 12.07 -13.90 -9.25
C LEU A 2 11.98 -14.97 -8.14
N PHE A 3 13.11 -15.32 -7.54
CA PHE A 3 13.15 -16.27 -6.42
C PHE A 3 12.29 -15.83 -5.22
N VAL A 4 12.38 -14.54 -4.82
CA VAL A 4 11.60 -14.00 -3.70
C VAL A 4 10.11 -14.02 -4.05
N ALA A 5 9.73 -13.59 -5.26
CA ALA A 5 8.34 -13.59 -5.71
C ALA A 5 7.72 -15.00 -5.72
N VAL A 6 8.45 -15.98 -6.26
CA VAL A 6 8.03 -17.38 -6.29
C VAL A 6 7.91 -17.93 -4.86
N LEU A 7 8.91 -17.69 -4.02
CA LEU A 7 8.89 -18.14 -2.64
C LEU A 7 7.73 -17.52 -1.85
N THR A 8 7.48 -16.22 -1.98
CA THR A 8 6.33 -15.57 -1.32
C THR A 8 5.01 -16.16 -1.77
N ASN A 9 4.85 -16.48 -3.06
CA ASN A 9 3.62 -17.08 -3.59
C ASN A 9 3.44 -18.53 -3.08
N ILE A 10 4.52 -19.31 -3.03
CA ILE A 10 4.49 -20.67 -2.44
C ILE A 10 4.08 -20.58 -0.96
N CYS A 11 4.74 -19.73 -0.17
CA CYS A 11 4.42 -19.55 1.24
C CYS A 11 2.97 -19.08 1.46
N GLU A 12 2.48 -18.16 0.64
CA GLU A 12 1.08 -17.70 0.68
C GLU A 12 0.13 -18.87 0.45
N ASN A 13 0.31 -19.62 -0.63
CA ASN A 13 -0.57 -20.73 -0.98
C ASN A 13 -0.51 -21.85 0.06
N SER A 14 0.66 -22.15 0.61
CA SER A 14 0.83 -23.11 1.70
C SER A 14 0.08 -22.67 2.97
N LEU A 15 0.20 -21.39 3.36
CA LEU A 15 -0.51 -20.84 4.52
C LEU A 15 -2.03 -20.89 4.31
N VAL A 16 -2.50 -20.47 3.14
CA VAL A 16 -3.92 -20.51 2.79
C VAL A 16 -4.44 -21.94 2.87
N TYR A 17 -3.75 -22.90 2.24
CA TYR A 17 -4.14 -24.31 2.26
C TYR A 17 -4.24 -24.85 3.70
N PHE A 18 -3.22 -24.59 4.53
CA PHE A 18 -3.14 -25.12 5.89
C PHE A 18 -4.18 -24.50 6.84
N LEU A 19 -4.43 -23.19 6.72
CA LEU A 19 -5.33 -22.47 7.63
C LEU A 19 -6.79 -22.44 7.18
N THR A 20 -7.11 -22.85 5.94
CA THR A 20 -8.49 -22.88 5.42
C THR A 20 -9.45 -23.66 6.33
N PRO A 21 -9.15 -24.90 6.78
CA PRO A 21 -10.07 -25.67 7.62
C PRO A 21 -10.39 -25.01 8.97
N TRP A 22 -9.46 -24.20 9.48
CA TRP A 22 -9.64 -23.47 10.73
C TRP A 22 -10.42 -22.17 10.50
N PHE A 23 -10.06 -21.40 9.47
CA PHE A 23 -10.68 -20.11 9.20
C PHE A 23 -12.13 -20.24 8.73
N GLU A 24 -12.47 -21.28 7.95
CA GLU A 24 -13.86 -21.51 7.52
C GLU A 24 -14.85 -21.63 8.69
N LYS A 25 -14.40 -22.14 9.85
CA LYS A 25 -15.24 -22.26 11.06
C LYS A 25 -15.60 -20.91 11.66
N ILE A 26 -14.67 -19.96 11.57
CA ILE A 26 -14.81 -18.61 12.12
C ILE A 26 -15.24 -17.57 11.07
N CYS A 27 -15.32 -17.95 9.80
CA CYS A 27 -15.78 -17.07 8.73
C CYS A 27 -17.20 -16.55 9.02
N ARG A 28 -17.45 -15.28 8.74
CA ARG A 28 -18.75 -14.64 8.96
C ARG A 28 -19.85 -15.30 8.13
N GLU A 29 -19.54 -15.62 6.88
CA GLU A 29 -20.46 -16.30 5.98
C GLU A 29 -20.46 -17.80 6.26
N GLN A 30 -21.66 -18.38 6.43
CA GLN A 30 -21.84 -19.80 6.76
C GLN A 30 -22.95 -20.45 5.95
N THR A 31 -23.82 -19.68 5.28
CA THR A 31 -24.95 -20.21 4.53
C THR A 31 -24.54 -20.58 3.11
N ASP A 32 -23.82 -19.69 2.44
CA ASP A 32 -23.30 -19.88 1.09
C ASP A 32 -21.88 -20.46 1.13
N MET A 33 -21.73 -21.68 0.60
CA MET A 33 -20.46 -22.38 0.56
C MET A 33 -19.43 -21.70 -0.35
N GLU A 34 -19.85 -21.16 -1.50
CA GLU A 34 -18.94 -20.52 -2.45
C GLU A 34 -18.46 -19.18 -1.89
N ALA A 35 -19.38 -18.37 -1.36
CA ALA A 35 -19.02 -17.12 -0.70
C ALA A 35 -18.12 -17.36 0.53
N ARG A 36 -18.38 -18.40 1.34
CA ARG A 36 -17.53 -18.74 2.48
C ARG A 36 -16.10 -19.08 2.05
N LYS A 37 -15.93 -19.90 1.00
CA LYS A 37 -14.61 -20.25 0.46
C LYS A 37 -13.86 -19.02 -0.07
N SER A 38 -14.56 -18.17 -0.85
CA SER A 38 -13.97 -16.95 -1.42
C SER A 38 -13.53 -15.96 -0.33
N ARG A 39 -14.40 -15.67 0.65
CA ARG A 39 -14.09 -14.80 1.79
C ARG A 39 -12.97 -15.36 2.66
N THR A 40 -12.96 -16.67 2.90
CA THR A 40 -11.88 -17.34 3.65
C THR A 40 -10.54 -17.19 2.95
N LYS A 41 -10.48 -17.46 1.64
CA LYS A 41 -9.25 -17.27 0.84
C LYS A 41 -8.76 -15.83 0.92
N LYS A 42 -9.65 -14.84 0.76
CA LYS A 42 -9.35 -13.41 0.88
C LYS A 42 -8.80 -13.07 2.27
N ALA A 43 -9.40 -13.60 3.33
CA ALA A 43 -8.97 -13.33 4.70
C ALA A 43 -7.59 -13.94 5.00
N LEU A 44 -7.31 -15.15 4.53
CA LEU A 44 -6.02 -15.82 4.71
C LEU A 44 -4.90 -15.15 3.92
N LYS A 45 -5.17 -14.69 2.70
CA LYS A 45 -4.23 -13.85 1.93
C LYS A 45 -3.86 -12.57 2.69
N ASN A 46 -4.85 -11.93 3.33
CA ASN A 46 -4.59 -10.75 4.17
C ASN A 46 -3.82 -11.11 5.45
N ILE A 47 -4.01 -12.28 6.06
CA ILE A 47 -3.17 -12.76 7.17
C ILE A 47 -1.72 -12.93 6.72
N PHE A 48 -1.48 -13.61 5.60
CA PHE A 48 -0.13 -13.78 5.06
C PHE A 48 0.54 -12.43 4.81
N LYS A 49 -0.17 -11.50 4.15
CA LYS A 49 0.29 -10.13 3.92
C LYS A 49 0.64 -9.40 5.23
N GLY A 50 -0.22 -9.50 6.24
CA GLY A 50 0.02 -8.92 7.56
C GLY A 50 1.27 -9.49 8.25
N ILE A 51 1.45 -10.81 8.24
CA ILE A 51 2.65 -11.48 8.80
C ILE A 51 3.91 -11.03 8.04
N TYR A 52 3.85 -11.01 6.71
CA TYR A 52 4.98 -10.58 5.88
C TYR A 52 5.40 -9.14 6.20
N GLN A 53 4.43 -8.22 6.24
CA GLN A 53 4.66 -6.80 6.53
C GLN A 53 5.13 -6.56 7.97
N LEU A 54 4.62 -7.33 8.93
CA LEU A 54 5.08 -7.27 10.31
C LEU A 54 6.54 -7.71 10.40
N SER A 55 6.88 -8.81 9.73
CA SER A 55 8.24 -9.37 9.69
C SER A 55 9.24 -8.37 9.11
N THR A 56 8.90 -7.74 7.98
CA THR A 56 9.75 -6.73 7.36
C THR A 56 9.83 -5.45 8.18
N SER A 57 8.76 -5.06 8.88
CA SER A 57 8.78 -3.90 9.79
C SER A 57 9.67 -4.12 11.00
N ILE A 58 9.61 -5.30 11.62
CA ILE A 58 10.48 -5.66 12.74
C ILE A 58 11.95 -5.67 12.28
N LEU A 59 12.23 -6.32 11.14
CA LEU A 59 13.57 -6.33 10.56
C LEU A 59 14.08 -4.91 10.29
N ALA A 60 13.25 -4.07 9.67
CA ALA A 60 13.60 -2.67 9.40
C ALA A 60 13.88 -1.88 10.69
N TYR A 61 13.04 -2.04 11.72
CA TYR A 61 13.24 -1.34 12.98
C TYR A 61 14.54 -1.75 13.69
N VAL A 62 14.80 -3.06 13.79
CA VAL A 62 16.03 -3.59 14.38
C VAL A 62 17.27 -3.13 13.62
N MET A 63 17.19 -3.07 12.29
CA MET A 63 18.28 -2.61 11.43
C MET A 63 18.54 -1.11 11.54
N LEU A 64 17.49 -0.29 11.76
CA LEU A 64 17.59 1.17 11.70
C LEU A 64 17.77 1.84 13.07
N LYS A 65 17.27 1.27 14.17
CA LYS A 65 17.16 1.96 15.47
C LYS A 65 18.47 2.58 15.99
N ASP A 66 19.61 1.93 15.74
CA ASP A 66 20.92 2.35 16.26
C ASP A 66 21.70 3.19 15.23
N THR A 67 21.09 3.50 14.08
CA THR A 67 21.71 4.28 13.00
C THR A 67 21.36 5.77 13.13
N TYR A 68 22.22 6.64 12.57
CA TYR A 68 21.97 8.09 12.49
C TYR A 68 20.80 8.47 11.56
N ILE A 69 20.20 7.48 10.88
CA ILE A 69 19.12 7.66 9.91
C ILE A 69 17.77 7.65 10.60
N MET A 70 17.63 6.91 11.70
CA MET A 70 16.36 6.73 12.38
C MET A 70 16.03 8.00 13.18
N PRO A 71 15.04 8.80 12.75
CA PRO A 71 14.74 10.05 13.41
C PRO A 71 14.08 9.80 14.79
N PRO A 72 14.08 10.79 15.69
CA PRO A 72 13.50 10.63 17.03
C PRO A 72 11.98 10.42 16.96
N ILE A 73 11.34 10.93 15.91
CA ILE A 73 9.90 10.73 15.65
C ILE A 73 9.55 9.26 15.34
N LEU A 74 10.54 8.43 14.99
CA LEU A 74 10.39 6.99 14.81
C LEU A 74 11.05 6.18 15.95
N GLY A 75 11.59 6.85 16.96
CA GLY A 75 12.23 6.21 18.12
C GLY A 75 13.72 5.89 17.92
N GLY A 76 14.43 6.62 17.05
CA GLY A 76 15.89 6.58 16.95
C GLY A 76 16.57 7.83 17.52
N ASN A 77 17.88 7.92 17.36
CA ASN A 77 18.69 9.06 17.82
C ASN A 77 19.26 9.91 16.67
N GLY A 78 18.89 9.57 15.43
CA GLY A 78 19.38 10.20 14.22
C GLY A 78 18.70 11.52 13.86
N ALA A 79 19.13 12.13 12.76
CA ALA A 79 18.49 13.33 12.20
C ALA A 79 18.09 13.06 10.74
N LEU A 80 16.86 13.44 10.38
CA LEU A 80 16.36 13.24 9.00
C LEU A 80 17.17 14.05 7.97
N SER A 81 17.76 15.17 8.40
CA SER A 81 18.70 15.98 7.59
C SER A 81 19.95 15.22 7.17
N ASP A 82 20.36 14.21 7.94
CA ASP A 82 21.63 13.50 7.74
C ASP A 82 21.49 12.34 6.73
N HIS A 83 20.40 12.29 5.97
CA HIS A 83 20.09 11.22 5.00
C HIS A 83 21.09 11.11 3.83
N LEU A 84 21.95 12.11 3.60
CA LEU A 84 23.07 12.06 2.64
C LEU A 84 24.44 12.01 3.33
N LYS A 85 24.49 11.86 4.65
CA LYS A 85 25.76 11.72 5.37
C LYS A 85 26.46 10.45 4.88
N ASP A 86 27.73 10.60 4.52
CA ASP A 86 28.60 9.55 3.96
C ASP A 86 28.15 8.99 2.60
N PHE A 87 27.26 9.71 1.89
CA PHE A 87 26.90 9.36 0.52
C PHE A 87 28.10 9.52 -0.44
N PRO A 88 28.34 8.60 -1.37
CA PRO A 88 27.64 7.34 -1.62
C PRO A 88 28.24 6.11 -0.90
N TYR A 89 29.29 6.27 -0.08
CA TYR A 89 30.18 5.19 0.38
C TYR A 89 29.95 4.73 1.82
N TRP A 90 28.70 4.68 2.25
CA TRP A 90 28.37 4.40 3.63
C TRP A 90 28.34 2.90 4.00
N GLU A 91 28.60 2.65 5.29
CA GLU A 91 28.44 1.40 6.03
C GLU A 91 27.03 0.78 5.99
N HIS A 92 26.67 -0.07 5.02
CA HIS A 92 25.38 -0.76 5.06
C HIS A 92 25.23 -1.62 6.34
N PRO A 93 24.18 -1.43 7.16
CA PRO A 93 23.99 -2.28 8.32
C PRO A 93 23.75 -3.72 7.88
N PRO A 94 24.05 -4.70 8.75
CA PRO A 94 23.76 -6.10 8.49
C PRO A 94 22.30 -6.27 8.06
N LEU A 95 22.05 -7.14 7.07
CA LEU A 95 20.73 -7.44 6.52
C LEU A 95 20.07 -6.35 5.65
N TYR A 96 20.70 -5.19 5.44
CA TYR A 96 20.16 -4.12 4.57
C TYR A 96 19.77 -4.62 3.17
N THR A 97 20.68 -5.33 2.52
CA THR A 97 20.44 -5.91 1.19
C THR A 97 19.29 -6.91 1.20
N VAL A 98 19.21 -7.76 2.24
CA VAL A 98 18.14 -8.75 2.37
C VAL A 98 16.79 -8.06 2.57
N PHE A 99 16.74 -7.03 3.40
CA PHE A 99 15.55 -6.23 3.64
C PHE A 99 15.04 -5.55 2.35
N TYR A 100 15.92 -4.87 1.62
CA TYR A 100 15.56 -4.21 0.36
C TYR A 100 15.16 -5.21 -0.73
N MET A 101 15.90 -6.30 -0.91
CA MET A 101 15.56 -7.33 -1.91
C MET A 101 14.21 -7.98 -1.63
N THR A 102 13.91 -8.20 -0.34
CA THR A 102 12.63 -8.72 0.13
C THR A 102 11.50 -7.75 -0.21
N CYS A 103 11.61 -6.48 0.22
CA CYS A 103 10.60 -5.45 -0.03
C CYS A 103 10.41 -5.19 -1.53
N PHE A 104 11.50 -5.09 -2.29
CA PHE A 104 11.46 -4.85 -3.73
C PHE A 104 10.81 -6.03 -4.46
N GLY A 105 11.21 -7.26 -4.13
CA GLY A 105 10.64 -8.47 -4.71
C GLY A 105 9.12 -8.57 -4.50
N TYR A 106 8.64 -8.24 -3.31
CA TYR A 106 7.20 -8.24 -3.01
C TYR A 106 6.43 -7.15 -3.76
N ASN A 107 6.99 -5.94 -3.87
CA ASN A 107 6.36 -4.85 -4.63
C ASN A 107 6.32 -5.15 -6.14
N VAL A 108 7.37 -5.75 -6.70
CA VAL A 108 7.40 -6.21 -8.10
C VAL A 108 6.39 -7.34 -8.32
N ALA A 109 6.31 -8.31 -7.39
CA ALA A 109 5.31 -9.38 -7.48
C ALA A 109 3.88 -8.83 -7.47
N GLY A 110 3.60 -7.84 -6.61
CA GLY A 110 2.31 -7.14 -6.58
C GLY A 110 2.01 -6.40 -7.88
N LEU A 111 3.00 -5.71 -8.46
CA LEU A 111 2.85 -5.04 -9.76
C LEU A 111 2.51 -6.03 -10.88
N VAL A 112 3.21 -7.16 -10.96
CA VAL A 112 2.94 -8.22 -11.94
C VAL A 112 1.54 -8.81 -11.71
N GLN A 113 1.16 -9.03 -10.46
CA GLN A 113 -0.17 -9.55 -10.14
C GLN A 113 -1.28 -8.59 -10.62
N GLU A 114 -1.15 -7.30 -10.32
CA GLU A 114 -2.11 -6.28 -10.71
C GLU A 114 -2.19 -6.13 -12.25
N LEU A 115 -1.07 -6.22 -12.96
CA LEU A 115 -1.04 -6.06 -14.42
C LEU A 115 -1.65 -7.24 -15.20
N PHE A 116 -1.47 -8.48 -14.72
CA PHE A 116 -1.78 -9.67 -15.51
C PHE A 116 -2.95 -10.51 -14.99
N PHE A 117 -3.30 -10.38 -13.71
CA PHE A 117 -4.25 -11.30 -13.05
C PHE A 117 -5.44 -10.62 -12.40
N GLU A 118 -5.41 -9.29 -12.26
CA GLU A 118 -6.47 -8.55 -11.59
C GLU A 118 -7.45 -7.93 -12.59
N ASP A 119 -8.73 -7.84 -12.20
CA ASP A 119 -9.78 -7.28 -13.05
C ASP A 119 -9.64 -5.76 -13.20
N TRP A 120 -9.43 -5.29 -14.43
CA TRP A 120 -9.38 -3.86 -14.78
C TRP A 120 -10.67 -3.08 -14.42
N LYS A 121 -11.77 -3.79 -14.17
CA LYS A 121 -13.05 -3.22 -13.74
C LYS A 121 -13.05 -2.81 -12.27
N ARG A 122 -12.08 -3.27 -11.47
CA ARG A 122 -11.97 -2.88 -10.06
C ARG A 122 -11.85 -1.36 -9.95
N TYR A 123 -12.61 -0.77 -9.02
CA TYR A 123 -12.76 0.69 -8.97
C TYR A 123 -11.45 1.42 -8.63
N ASP A 124 -10.56 0.77 -7.88
CA ASP A 124 -9.27 1.26 -7.41
C ASP A 124 -8.08 0.72 -8.24
N PHE A 125 -8.34 0.08 -9.38
CA PHE A 125 -7.31 -0.53 -10.23
C PHE A 125 -6.24 0.48 -10.65
N VAL A 126 -6.65 1.66 -11.15
CA VAL A 126 -5.72 2.67 -11.67
C VAL A 126 -4.86 3.24 -10.54
N GLU A 127 -5.47 3.55 -9.40
CA GLU A 127 -4.77 4.06 -8.22
C GLU A 127 -3.77 3.05 -7.66
N MET A 128 -4.14 1.77 -7.60
CA MET A 128 -3.26 0.69 -7.13
C MET A 128 -2.13 0.39 -8.12
N LEU A 129 -2.40 0.39 -9.42
CA LEU A 129 -1.37 0.23 -10.45
C LEU A 129 -0.37 1.37 -10.40
N PHE A 130 -0.86 2.61 -10.34
CA PHE A 130 -0.01 3.80 -10.21
C PHE A 130 0.86 3.75 -8.95
N HIS A 131 0.27 3.36 -7.82
CA HIS A 131 1.01 3.11 -6.58
C HIS A 131 2.15 2.12 -6.78
N HIS A 132 1.87 0.95 -7.35
CA HIS A 132 2.88 -0.10 -7.53
C HIS A 132 4.03 0.33 -8.45
N VAL A 133 3.72 1.05 -9.53
CA VAL A 133 4.76 1.61 -10.42
C VAL A 133 5.64 2.61 -9.65
N VAL A 134 5.03 3.53 -8.91
CA VAL A 134 5.74 4.55 -8.12
C VAL A 134 6.59 3.91 -7.01
N THR A 135 6.06 2.94 -6.25
CA THR A 135 6.80 2.31 -5.17
C THR A 135 7.94 1.43 -5.67
N VAL A 136 7.75 0.66 -6.74
CA VAL A 136 8.83 -0.12 -7.37
C VAL A 136 9.95 0.82 -7.82
N TYR A 137 9.61 1.95 -8.47
CA TYR A 137 10.61 2.94 -8.86
C TYR A 137 11.35 3.52 -7.65
N LEU A 138 10.65 3.98 -6.61
CA LEU A 138 11.25 4.58 -5.42
C LEU A 138 12.18 3.62 -4.66
N ILE A 139 11.77 2.35 -4.52
CA ILE A 139 12.59 1.32 -3.85
C ILE A 139 13.84 1.02 -4.67
N GLY A 140 13.68 0.81 -5.98
CA GLY A 140 14.80 0.54 -6.89
C GLY A 140 15.79 1.69 -6.93
N PHE A 141 15.29 2.93 -7.02
CA PHE A 141 16.11 4.14 -7.00
C PHE A 141 16.88 4.29 -5.67
N SER A 142 16.19 4.10 -4.54
CA SER A 142 16.81 4.18 -3.23
C SER A 142 17.89 3.11 -3.02
N PHE A 143 17.66 1.89 -3.50
CA PHE A 143 18.61 0.80 -3.35
C PHE A 143 19.83 0.96 -4.27
N LEU A 144 19.62 1.21 -5.56
CA LEU A 144 20.71 1.32 -6.55
C LEU A 144 21.52 2.61 -6.37
N GLY A 145 20.86 3.69 -5.98
CA GLY A 145 21.51 4.96 -5.70
C GLY A 145 22.10 5.06 -4.30
N SER A 146 22.04 4.00 -3.48
CA SER A 146 22.48 4.02 -2.07
C SER A 146 21.88 5.16 -1.25
N PHE A 147 20.64 5.58 -1.57
CA PHE A 147 19.92 6.60 -0.81
C PHE A 147 19.21 5.98 0.38
N PHE A 148 19.61 6.39 1.58
CA PHE A 148 19.08 5.90 2.84
C PHE A 148 17.62 6.20 3.13
N ILE A 149 17.11 7.28 2.54
CA ILE A 149 15.78 7.81 2.86
C ILE A 149 14.66 6.80 2.56
N GLY A 150 14.91 5.81 1.70
CA GLY A 150 13.94 4.76 1.38
C GLY A 150 13.69 3.78 2.53
N ALA A 151 14.66 3.53 3.42
CA ALA A 151 14.50 2.51 4.46
C ALA A 151 13.49 2.95 5.55
N PRO A 152 13.55 4.19 6.07
CA PRO A 152 12.50 4.73 6.95
C PRO A 152 11.13 4.80 6.25
N ILE A 153 11.09 5.15 4.95
CA ILE A 153 9.83 5.15 4.18
C ILE A 153 9.24 3.74 4.16
N LEU A 154 10.01 2.71 3.83
CA LEU A 154 9.55 1.32 3.85
C LEU A 154 9.06 0.89 5.23
N LEU A 155 9.77 1.26 6.30
CA LEU A 155 9.38 0.94 7.68
C LEU A 155 7.99 1.51 8.03
N ILE A 156 7.79 2.82 7.86
CA ILE A 156 6.51 3.45 8.21
C ILE A 156 5.36 2.92 7.34
N HIS A 157 5.67 2.52 6.09
CA HIS A 157 4.67 1.98 5.20
C HIS A 157 4.24 0.58 5.63
N ASN A 158 5.19 -0.33 5.83
CA ASN A 158 4.94 -1.72 6.22
C ASN A 158 4.28 -1.81 7.61
N ALA A 159 4.67 -0.94 8.54
CA ALA A 159 4.09 -0.93 9.89
C ALA A 159 2.59 -0.60 9.87
N SER A 160 2.18 0.41 9.10
CA SER A 160 0.76 0.76 8.94
C SER A 160 -0.03 -0.31 8.19
N ASP A 161 0.56 -0.87 7.12
CA ASP A 161 -0.14 -1.85 6.28
C ASP A 161 -0.39 -3.17 7.01
N THR A 162 0.46 -3.52 7.97
CA THR A 162 0.29 -4.69 8.84
C THR A 162 -1.08 -4.67 9.53
N LEU A 163 -1.44 -3.54 10.14
CA LEU A 163 -2.73 -3.41 10.85
C LEU A 163 -3.91 -3.44 9.88
N ILE A 164 -3.78 -2.82 8.70
CA ILE A 164 -4.81 -2.84 7.66
C ILE A 164 -5.07 -4.27 7.18
N SER A 165 -4.00 -5.04 6.96
CA SER A 165 -4.07 -6.43 6.51
C SER A 165 -4.80 -7.29 7.57
N PHE A 166 -4.44 -7.16 8.85
CA PHE A 166 -5.15 -7.87 9.90
C PHE A 166 -6.61 -7.41 10.05
N THR A 167 -6.89 -6.11 9.92
CA THR A 167 -8.26 -5.57 9.92
C THR A 167 -9.11 -6.20 8.83
N ARG A 168 -8.61 -6.23 7.59
CA ARG A 168 -9.31 -6.81 6.44
C ARG A 168 -9.60 -8.29 6.62
N SER A 169 -8.64 -9.04 7.19
CA SER A 169 -8.85 -10.46 7.48
C SER A 169 -9.91 -10.66 8.56
N TRP A 170 -9.80 -9.93 9.67
CA TRP A 170 -10.70 -10.12 10.80
C TRP A 170 -12.12 -9.65 10.53
N ASN A 171 -12.30 -8.71 9.60
CA ASN A 171 -13.62 -8.26 9.12
C ASN A 171 -14.41 -9.37 8.40
N GLU A 172 -13.74 -10.39 7.86
CA GLU A 172 -14.38 -11.57 7.27
C GLU A 172 -14.70 -12.65 8.33
N SER A 173 -14.34 -12.43 9.60
CA SER A 173 -14.62 -13.35 10.71
C SER A 173 -15.91 -12.99 11.46
N LYS A 174 -16.42 -13.91 12.28
CA LYS A 174 -17.55 -13.69 13.19
C LYS A 174 -17.23 -12.68 14.30
N TYR A 175 -15.96 -12.38 14.55
CA TYR A 175 -15.50 -11.51 15.64
C TYR A 175 -15.40 -10.04 15.19
N TYR A 176 -16.54 -9.44 14.83
CA TYR A 176 -16.60 -8.09 14.27
C TYR A 176 -16.05 -7.01 15.23
N SER A 177 -16.18 -7.18 16.54
CA SER A 177 -15.64 -6.23 17.53
C SER A 177 -14.12 -6.07 17.42
N ASN A 178 -13.40 -7.17 17.25
CA ASN A 178 -11.95 -7.16 17.08
C ASN A 178 -11.54 -6.49 15.76
N ALA A 179 -12.29 -6.72 14.69
CA ALA A 179 -12.06 -6.07 13.41
C ALA A 179 -12.25 -4.54 13.52
N PHE A 180 -13.22 -4.10 14.33
CA PHE A 180 -13.42 -2.68 14.61
C PHE A 180 -12.25 -2.06 15.40
N TYR A 181 -11.76 -2.71 16.45
CA TYR A 181 -10.59 -2.21 17.19
C TYR A 181 -9.33 -2.14 16.32
N LEU A 182 -9.09 -3.16 15.50
CA LEU A 182 -7.99 -3.17 14.52
C LEU A 182 -8.16 -2.06 13.48
N PHE A 183 -9.38 -1.81 13.02
CA PHE A 183 -9.67 -0.71 12.09
C PHE A 183 -9.32 0.64 12.71
N VAL A 184 -9.78 0.93 13.93
CA VAL A 184 -9.47 2.19 14.62
C VAL A 184 -7.96 2.35 14.82
N ALA A 185 -7.27 1.30 15.27
CA ALA A 185 -5.82 1.32 15.42
C ALA A 185 -5.12 1.57 14.07
N SER A 186 -5.59 0.93 12.99
CA SER A 186 -5.05 1.13 11.64
C SER A 186 -5.19 2.58 11.19
N VAL A 187 -6.34 3.23 11.45
CA VAL A 187 -6.57 4.64 11.08
C VAL A 187 -5.61 5.56 11.85
N VAL A 188 -5.44 5.36 13.15
CA VAL A 188 -4.51 6.17 13.96
C VAL A 188 -3.08 6.04 13.44
N VAL A 189 -2.62 4.81 13.20
CA VAL A 189 -1.28 4.55 12.69
C VAL A 189 -1.12 5.09 11.26
N TRP A 190 -2.14 4.99 10.41
CA TRP A 190 -2.14 5.56 9.07
C TRP A 190 -1.96 7.07 9.09
N LEU A 191 -2.74 7.79 9.91
CA LEU A 191 -2.64 9.24 10.02
C LEU A 191 -1.26 9.66 10.53
N TYR A 192 -0.74 8.98 11.56
CA TYR A 192 0.59 9.27 12.08
C TYR A 192 1.68 9.04 11.03
N THR A 193 1.70 7.85 10.41
CA THR A 193 2.77 7.47 9.48
C THR A 193 2.68 8.20 8.14
N ARG A 194 1.50 8.28 7.52
CA ARG A 194 1.31 8.78 6.15
C ARG A 194 0.94 10.26 6.06
N CYS A 195 0.33 10.83 7.10
CA CYS A 195 -0.08 12.25 7.11
C CYS A 195 0.79 13.14 8.00
N PHE A 196 1.58 12.57 8.92
CA PHE A 196 2.48 13.36 9.77
C PHE A 196 3.96 13.06 9.48
N VAL A 197 4.40 11.81 9.57
CA VAL A 197 5.82 11.46 9.36
C VAL A 197 6.22 11.54 7.88
N PHE A 198 5.48 10.91 6.96
CA PHE A 198 5.84 10.87 5.55
C PHE A 198 5.99 12.27 4.89
N PRO A 199 5.12 13.27 5.14
CA PRO A 199 5.31 14.61 4.61
C PRO A 199 6.61 15.28 5.07
N GLN A 200 7.10 15.00 6.28
CA GLN A 200 8.38 15.52 6.75
C GLN A 200 9.55 14.91 5.96
N ILE A 201 9.46 13.61 5.65
CA ILE A 201 10.43 12.93 4.77
C ILE A 201 10.40 13.54 3.37
N VAL A 202 9.22 13.79 2.81
CA VAL A 202 9.07 14.45 1.51
C VAL A 202 9.64 15.87 1.53
N TYR A 203 9.39 16.64 2.60
CA TYR A 203 9.93 17.98 2.78
C TYR A 203 11.46 17.98 2.75
N VAL A 204 12.09 17.14 3.57
CA VAL A 204 13.56 16.99 3.58
C VAL A 204 14.07 16.54 2.22
N SER A 205 13.39 15.59 1.57
CA SER A 205 13.74 15.08 0.24
C SER A 205 13.75 16.14 -0.86
N ILE A 206 12.85 17.12 -0.76
CA ILE A 206 12.70 18.20 -1.76
C ILE A 206 13.72 19.31 -1.52
N PHE A 207 13.90 19.72 -0.26
CA PHE A 207 14.64 20.95 0.06
C PHE A 207 16.09 20.71 0.49
N GLN A 208 16.45 19.50 0.95
CA GLN A 208 17.76 19.23 1.55
C GLN A 208 18.55 18.16 0.78
N THR A 209 17.93 17.43 -0.15
CA THR A 209 18.60 16.36 -0.90
C THR A 209 19.16 16.88 -2.22
N HIS A 210 20.39 17.36 -2.21
CA HIS A 210 21.14 17.67 -3.44
C HIS A 210 22.54 17.07 -3.34
N HIS A 211 22.98 16.37 -4.39
CA HIS A 211 24.32 15.81 -4.47
C HIS A 211 24.83 15.83 -5.90
N GLU A 212 26.06 16.31 -6.12
CA GLU A 212 26.63 16.54 -7.46
C GLU A 212 26.81 15.24 -8.27
N LEU A 213 26.99 14.12 -7.58
CA LEU A 213 27.18 12.80 -8.20
C LEU A 213 25.93 12.21 -8.86
N VAL A 214 24.75 12.76 -8.62
CA VAL A 214 23.48 12.20 -9.10
C VAL A 214 22.90 13.12 -10.17
N PRO A 215 22.62 12.60 -11.38
CA PRO A 215 22.02 13.38 -12.46
C PRO A 215 20.77 14.16 -12.02
N PRO A 216 20.65 15.45 -12.37
CA PRO A 216 19.50 16.27 -11.97
C PRO A 216 18.13 15.67 -12.34
N LEU A 217 18.03 15.05 -13.52
CA LEU A 217 16.81 14.40 -13.99
C LEU A 217 16.34 13.27 -13.05
N LEU A 218 17.28 12.52 -12.48
CA LEU A 218 16.98 11.44 -11.55
C LEU A 218 16.40 11.97 -10.23
N PHE A 219 16.95 13.07 -9.70
CA PHE A 219 16.36 13.73 -8.53
C PHE A 219 14.97 14.30 -8.80
N ILE A 220 14.76 14.91 -9.98
CA ILE A 220 13.45 15.43 -10.37
C ILE A 220 12.42 14.30 -10.39
N LEU A 221 12.77 13.16 -11.00
CA LEU A 221 11.87 12.01 -11.07
C LEU A 221 11.60 11.39 -9.68
N PHE A 222 12.64 11.25 -8.85
CA PHE A 222 12.49 10.76 -7.47
C PHE A 222 11.55 11.65 -6.63
N ARG A 223 11.74 12.98 -6.69
CA ARG A 223 10.89 13.94 -5.99
C ARG A 223 9.45 13.93 -6.50
N PHE A 224 9.28 13.85 -7.83
CA PHE A 224 7.97 13.72 -8.44
C PHE A 224 7.23 12.48 -7.92
N CYS A 225 7.90 11.32 -7.91
CA CYS A 225 7.33 10.08 -7.37
C CYS A 225 6.96 10.18 -5.89
N LEU A 226 7.78 10.82 -5.05
CA LEU A 226 7.45 11.05 -3.64
C LEU A 226 6.21 11.93 -3.45
N ILE A 227 6.10 13.02 -4.23
CA ILE A 227 4.94 13.91 -4.21
C ILE A 227 3.69 13.17 -4.68
N SER A 228 3.79 12.41 -5.78
CA SER A 228 2.68 11.58 -6.28
C SER A 228 2.20 10.58 -5.24
N LEU A 229 3.13 9.92 -4.53
CA LEU A 229 2.80 9.00 -3.44
C LEU A 229 2.10 9.72 -2.28
N GLN A 230 2.54 10.93 -1.93
CA GLN A 230 1.88 11.75 -0.90
C GLN A 230 0.45 12.15 -1.28
N LEU A 231 0.22 12.54 -2.55
CA LEU A 231 -1.13 12.85 -3.05
C LEU A 231 -2.04 11.64 -2.96
N LEU A 232 -1.52 10.45 -3.26
CA LEU A 232 -2.28 9.21 -3.13
C LEU A 232 -2.64 8.90 -1.67
N HIS A 233 -1.74 9.17 -0.72
CA HIS A 233 -2.06 9.05 0.70
C HIS A 233 -3.16 10.02 1.13
N ILE A 234 -3.17 11.26 0.63
CA ILE A 234 -4.23 12.24 0.91
C ILE A 234 -5.57 11.73 0.36
N TYR A 235 -5.58 11.22 -0.88
CA TYR A 235 -6.77 10.63 -1.50
C TYR A 235 -7.32 9.45 -0.68
N TRP A 236 -6.49 8.49 -0.28
CA TRP A 236 -6.92 7.36 0.53
C TRP A 236 -7.36 7.77 1.94
N THR A 237 -6.73 8.79 2.53
CA THR A 237 -7.17 9.35 3.81
C THR A 237 -8.57 9.94 3.70
N PHE A 238 -8.87 10.64 2.61
CA PHE A 238 -10.23 11.10 2.32
C PHE A 238 -11.22 9.93 2.21
N LEU A 239 -10.84 8.83 1.54
CA LEU A 239 -11.68 7.62 1.47
C LEU A 239 -11.92 6.99 2.85
N ILE A 240 -10.90 6.95 3.72
CA ILE A 240 -11.04 6.47 5.11
C ILE A 240 -12.06 7.31 5.87
N PHE A 241 -11.98 8.63 5.79
CA PHE A 241 -12.96 9.51 6.44
C PHE A 241 -14.37 9.33 5.86
N LYS A 242 -14.50 9.15 4.54
CA LYS A 242 -15.79 8.84 3.90
C LYS A 242 -16.38 7.52 4.43
N MET A 243 -15.57 6.48 4.62
CA MET A 243 -16.00 5.21 5.21
C MET A 243 -16.44 5.36 6.67
N ILE A 244 -15.67 6.10 7.48
CA ILE A 244 -16.02 6.38 8.88
C ILE A 244 -17.36 7.13 8.97
N HIS A 245 -17.54 8.17 8.16
CA HIS A 245 -18.78 8.93 8.10
C HIS A 245 -19.96 8.05 7.69
N ALA A 246 -19.82 7.23 6.64
CA ALA A 246 -20.86 6.32 6.21
C ALA A 246 -21.24 5.29 7.30
N ARG A 247 -20.24 4.76 8.02
CA ARG A 247 -20.47 3.77 9.08
C ARG A 247 -21.17 4.37 10.30
N LEU A 248 -20.82 5.61 10.68
CA LEU A 248 -21.39 6.29 11.86
C LEU A 248 -22.78 6.87 11.61
N PHE A 249 -23.01 7.47 10.42
CA PHE A 249 -24.23 8.23 10.15
C PHE A 249 -25.26 7.49 9.29
N LEU A 250 -24.84 6.54 8.46
CA LEU A 250 -25.72 5.85 7.50
C LEU A 250 -25.90 4.36 7.81
N GLY A 251 -25.09 3.78 8.71
CA GLY A 251 -25.10 2.34 9.00
C GLY A 251 -24.72 1.45 7.82
N VAL A 252 -24.16 2.02 6.74
CA VAL A 252 -23.81 1.32 5.50
C VAL A 252 -22.41 0.71 5.62
N THR A 253 -22.27 -0.57 5.27
CA THR A 253 -20.99 -1.31 5.29
C THR A 253 -20.16 -1.12 4.01
N ASP A 254 -18.84 -1.31 4.10
CA ASP A 254 -17.88 -1.12 3.01
C ASP A 254 -18.24 -1.87 1.71
N ASP A 255 -18.77 -3.10 1.82
CA ASP A 255 -19.22 -3.92 0.69
C ASP A 255 -20.33 -3.22 -0.14
N LEU A 256 -21.21 -2.45 0.52
CA LEU A 256 -22.29 -1.71 -0.15
C LEU A 256 -21.75 -0.45 -0.82
N ILE A 257 -20.78 0.23 -0.21
CA ILE A 257 -20.13 1.41 -0.80
C ILE A 257 -19.37 1.02 -2.07
N GLN A 258 -18.66 -0.11 -2.05
CA GLN A 258 -17.92 -0.61 -3.20
C GLN A 258 -18.86 -1.00 -4.35
N ARG A 259 -19.96 -1.73 -4.05
CA ARG A 259 -21.00 -2.04 -5.06
C ARG A 259 -21.65 -0.80 -5.65
N ASN A 260 -21.98 0.20 -4.82
CA ASN A 260 -22.58 1.44 -5.31
C ASN A 260 -21.64 2.19 -6.26
N LYS A 261 -20.34 2.26 -5.94
CA LYS A 261 -19.34 2.86 -6.83
C LYS A 261 -19.16 2.12 -8.16
N LEU A 262 -19.17 0.78 -8.14
CA LEU A 262 -19.15 -0.04 -9.35
C LEU A 262 -20.39 0.25 -10.21
N SER A 263 -21.57 0.30 -9.60
CA SER A 263 -22.83 0.66 -10.28
C SER A 263 -22.81 2.08 -10.86
N GLU A 264 -22.27 3.06 -10.13
CA GLU A 264 -22.12 4.44 -10.62
C GLU A 264 -21.14 4.52 -11.80
N LYS A 265 -20.01 3.78 -11.75
CA LYS A 265 -19.03 3.72 -12.83
C LYS A 265 -19.59 3.03 -14.08
N ASP A 266 -20.33 1.94 -13.90
CA ASP A 266 -21.01 1.24 -15.00
C ASP A 266 -22.08 2.14 -15.64
N GLN A 267 -22.85 2.88 -14.84
CA GLN A 267 -23.81 3.87 -15.35
C GLN A 267 -23.14 5.03 -16.09
N GLN A 268 -21.98 5.51 -15.63
CA GLN A 268 -21.22 6.56 -16.34
C GLN A 268 -20.63 6.06 -17.67
N LEU A 269 -20.21 4.79 -17.74
CA LEU A 269 -19.73 4.17 -18.98
C LEU A 269 -20.87 3.93 -19.99
N LEU A 270 -22.07 3.58 -19.51
CA LEU A 270 -23.27 3.41 -20.35
C LEU A 270 -23.85 4.75 -20.82
N ASN A 271 -23.72 5.81 -20.02
CA ASN A 271 -24.19 7.17 -20.32
C ASN A 271 -23.13 8.05 -20.99
N GLY A 272 -22.12 7.46 -21.64
CA GLY A 272 -21.15 8.19 -22.48
C GLY A 272 -21.87 9.07 -23.51
N PRO A 273 -21.25 10.19 -23.95
CA PRO A 273 -21.95 11.30 -24.56
C PRO A 273 -22.78 10.82 -25.75
N ALA A 274 -24.10 11.01 -25.67
CA ALA A 274 -24.97 10.85 -26.82
C ALA A 274 -24.37 11.66 -27.96
N ASP A 275 -24.06 10.98 -29.06
CA ASP A 275 -23.66 11.58 -30.31
C ASP A 275 -24.80 12.50 -30.78
N ASN A 276 -24.75 13.77 -30.37
CA ASN A 276 -25.59 14.85 -30.91
C ASN A 276 -25.04 15.27 -32.28
N GLY A 277 -24.81 14.28 -33.13
CA GLY A 277 -24.17 14.38 -34.42
C GLY A 277 -25.12 14.16 -35.58
N ASP A 278 -26.42 14.50 -35.49
CA ASP A 278 -27.26 14.47 -36.70
C ASP A 278 -28.55 15.31 -36.70
N GLU A 279 -28.54 16.52 -36.13
CA GLU A 279 -29.69 17.44 -36.21
C GLU A 279 -29.43 18.78 -36.90
N LYS A 280 -28.41 18.86 -37.77
CA LYS A 280 -28.11 20.06 -38.58
C LYS A 280 -28.19 19.89 -40.10
N LYS A 281 -28.82 18.83 -40.62
CA LYS A 281 -28.93 18.61 -42.08
C LYS A 281 -30.35 18.54 -42.67
N LYS A 282 -31.37 19.07 -41.99
CA LYS A 282 -32.76 19.11 -42.51
C LYS A 282 -33.44 20.48 -42.52
N LYS A 283 -32.67 21.56 -42.71
CA LYS A 283 -33.21 22.94 -42.93
C LYS A 283 -32.59 23.66 -44.14
N ARG A 284 -32.18 22.91 -45.16
CA ARG A 284 -31.90 23.45 -46.50
C ARG A 284 -32.42 22.46 -47.53
N GLU A 285 -33.72 22.52 -47.77
CA GLU A 285 -34.40 22.23 -49.03
C GLU A 285 -35.81 22.82 -48.93
#